data_AF-E2A2E6-F1
#
_entry.id   AF-E2A2E6-F1
#
_cell.length_a   1.000
_cell.length_b   1.000
_cell.length_c   1.000
_cell.angle_alpha   90.00
_cell.angle_beta   90.00
_cell.angle_gamma   90.00
#
_symmetry.space_group_name_H-M   'P 1'
#
loop_
_entity.id
_entity.type
_entity.pdbx_description
1 polymer ?
#
loop_
_entity_poly.entity_id
_entity_poly.type
_entity_poly.pdbx_seq_one_letter_code
_entity_poly.pdbx_strand_id
1 'polypeptide(L)'
;MWQRMKVLGSPSFLLSNMIIGLTVTDPRFYLPPRKTETEIPSSAENLRYQLPTDLSRSPIWDAQIRHIVSNSCVSTNTIDKFMDAASISDPHFNKDAVAKIPILLIQKPTEASLGLNYRIDIIIPSRWAMAFWIALITQSPLVGGLRQTKLIIFESLGTYVPDINDPDTPAYMRGASKRKKILTNISFAKPKS
;
A
#
# COMPACT_ATOMS: atom_id res chain seq x y z
N MET A 1 4.62 -1.01 19.19
CA MET A 1 3.47 -1.61 18.47
C MET A 1 3.83 -2.16 17.09
N TRP A 2 4.38 -1.35 16.17
CA TRP A 2 4.80 -1.82 14.84
C TRP A 2 5.66 -3.10 14.86
N GLN A 3 6.63 -3.19 15.78
CA GLN A 3 7.46 -4.40 15.94
C GLN A 3 6.65 -5.65 16.33
N ARG A 4 5.55 -5.49 17.07
CA ARG A 4 4.66 -6.60 17.44
C ARG A 4 3.81 -7.06 16.25
N MET A 5 3.45 -6.14 15.36
CA MET A 5 2.72 -6.48 14.13
C MET A 5 3.58 -7.29 13.15
N LYS A 6 4.91 -7.14 13.15
CA LYS A 6 5.79 -7.95 12.30
C LYS A 6 5.74 -9.45 12.64
N VAL A 7 5.49 -9.77 13.90
CA VAL A 7 5.37 -11.15 14.40
C VAL A 7 4.01 -11.75 14.03
N LEU A 8 3.06 -10.90 13.63
CA LEU A 8 1.75 -11.30 13.17
C LEU A 8 1.88 -11.75 11.70
N GLY A 9 2.11 -13.06 11.50
CA GLY A 9 2.27 -13.66 10.16
C GLY A 9 1.05 -13.52 9.23
N SER A 10 -0.05 -12.92 9.69
CA SER A 10 -1.22 -12.62 8.88
C SER A 10 -1.90 -11.30 9.32
N PRO A 11 -2.40 -10.48 8.38
CA PRO A 11 -3.23 -9.32 8.69
C PRO A 11 -4.58 -9.68 9.32
N SER A 12 -4.97 -10.96 9.31
CA SER A 12 -6.21 -11.46 9.94
C SER A 12 -6.29 -11.23 11.45
N PHE A 13 -5.13 -11.09 12.08
CA PHE A 13 -5.02 -10.88 13.52
C PHE A 13 -5.14 -9.40 13.93
N LEU A 14 -5.17 -8.49 12.95
CA LEU A 14 -5.38 -7.07 13.21
C LEU A 14 -6.89 -6.76 13.23
N LEU A 15 -7.29 -5.79 14.06
CA LEU A 15 -8.70 -5.42 14.22
C LEU A 15 -9.25 -4.76 12.94
N SER A 16 -10.45 -5.15 12.53
CA SER A 16 -11.21 -4.48 11.46
C SER A 16 -11.27 -2.95 11.67
N ASN A 17 -11.15 -2.19 10.57
CA ASN A 17 -11.21 -0.71 10.55
C ASN A 17 -10.12 0.01 11.37
N MET A 18 -8.98 -0.64 11.58
CA MET A 18 -7.88 -0.06 12.33
C MET A 18 -7.10 0.98 11.50
N ILE A 19 -6.88 2.15 12.09
CA ILE A 19 -6.12 3.25 11.50
C ILE A 19 -4.85 3.47 12.33
N ILE A 20 -3.70 3.49 11.66
CA ILE A 20 -2.38 3.60 12.29
C ILE A 20 -1.58 4.71 11.62
N GLY A 21 -1.32 5.79 12.36
CA GLY A 21 -0.38 6.84 12.01
C GLY A 21 1.04 6.42 12.35
N LEU A 22 1.94 6.46 11.36
CA LEU A 22 3.35 6.15 11.55
C LEU A 22 4.20 7.28 10.97
N THR A 23 5.36 7.50 11.58
CA THR A 23 6.42 8.30 10.97
C THR A 23 7.54 7.35 10.61
N VAL A 24 7.83 7.23 9.32
CA VAL A 24 8.84 6.31 8.79
C VAL A 24 9.97 7.09 8.15
N THR A 25 11.16 6.49 8.13
CA THR A 25 12.28 7.00 7.34
C THR A 25 12.12 6.62 5.88
N ASP A 26 12.88 7.26 4.99
CA ASP A 26 12.90 6.88 3.58
C ASP A 26 13.21 5.37 3.42
N PRO A 27 12.29 4.59 2.81
CA PRO A 27 12.42 3.14 2.73
C PRO A 27 13.52 2.68 1.76
N ARG A 28 14.03 3.55 0.89
CA ARG A 28 15.07 3.21 -0.10
C ARG A 28 16.42 2.89 0.55
N PHE A 29 16.72 3.46 1.73
CA PHE A 29 17.96 3.18 2.47
C PHE A 29 18.05 1.75 3.00
N TYR A 30 16.92 1.06 3.14
CA TYR A 30 16.83 -0.28 3.72
C TYR A 30 16.51 -1.34 2.66
N LEU A 31 16.77 -1.06 1.38
CA LEU A 31 16.56 -2.02 0.31
C LEU A 31 17.60 -3.14 0.40
N PRO A 32 17.19 -4.40 0.53
CA PRO A 32 18.14 -5.50 0.58
C PRO A 32 18.80 -5.68 -0.80
N PRO A 33 20.09 -6.08 -0.85
CA PRO A 33 20.81 -6.29 -2.12
C PRO A 33 20.27 -7.48 -2.92
N ARG A 34 19.54 -8.39 -2.26
CA ARG A 34 18.82 -9.51 -2.87
C ARG A 34 17.42 -9.59 -2.28
N LYS A 35 16.46 -10.07 -3.06
CA LYS A 35 15.10 -10.35 -2.56
C LYS A 35 15.21 -11.31 -1.37
N THR A 36 14.76 -10.87 -0.20
CA THR A 36 14.74 -11.71 1.00
C THR A 36 13.47 -12.55 0.97
N GLU A 37 13.59 -13.86 1.22
CA GLU A 37 12.42 -14.69 1.49
C GLU A 37 11.73 -14.16 2.75
N THR A 38 10.41 -14.00 2.67
CA THR A 38 9.63 -13.55 3.83
C THR A 38 9.57 -14.68 4.85
N GLU A 39 10.29 -14.53 5.96
CA GLU A 39 10.15 -15.43 7.10
C GLU A 39 8.74 -15.29 7.68
N ILE A 40 7.96 -16.38 7.66
CA ILE A 40 6.64 -16.42 8.27
C ILE A 40 6.85 -16.77 9.75
N PRO A 41 6.59 -15.84 10.70
CA PRO A 41 6.74 -16.13 12.12
C PRO A 41 5.78 -17.26 12.55
N SER A 42 6.30 -18.23 13.29
CA SER A 42 5.63 -19.49 13.65
C SER A 42 4.62 -19.38 14.80
N SER A 43 4.57 -18.25 15.52
CA SER A 43 3.68 -18.06 16.66
C SER A 43 2.76 -16.86 16.44
N ALA A 44 1.49 -17.13 16.15
CA ALA A 44 0.45 -16.13 16.08
C ALA A 44 -0.12 -15.89 17.49
N GLU A 45 0.47 -14.95 18.23
CA GLU A 45 -0.18 -14.43 19.42
C GLU A 45 -1.33 -13.49 19.01
N ASN A 46 -2.55 -13.79 19.46
CA ASN A 46 -3.70 -12.91 19.25
C ASN A 46 -3.43 -11.55 19.92
N LEU A 47 -3.21 -10.50 19.13
CA LEU A 47 -3.15 -9.12 19.61
C LEU A 47 -4.55 -8.61 19.99
N ARG A 48 -5.19 -9.24 20.98
CA ARG A 48 -6.35 -8.68 21.69
C ARG A 48 -5.90 -7.76 22.85
N TYR A 49 -4.78 -7.06 22.67
CA TYR A 49 -4.16 -6.25 23.72
C TYR A 49 -4.24 -4.74 23.43
N GLN A 50 -4.38 -3.99 24.53
CA GLN A 50 -4.58 -2.55 24.65
C GLN A 50 -3.94 -1.75 23.50
N LEU A 51 -4.81 -1.30 22.61
CA LEU A 51 -4.50 -0.42 21.50
C LEU A 51 -4.22 0.98 22.08
N PRO A 52 -3.02 1.58 21.88
CA PRO A 52 -2.77 2.95 22.31
C PRO A 52 -3.85 3.91 21.79
N THR A 53 -4.41 4.74 22.66
CA THR A 53 -5.51 5.68 22.30
C THR A 53 -5.15 6.60 21.14
N ASP A 54 -3.85 6.88 20.96
CA ASP A 54 -3.33 7.86 20.00
C ASP A 54 -2.90 7.28 18.64
N LEU A 55 -3.26 6.03 18.34
CA LEU A 55 -2.78 5.35 17.12
C LEU A 55 -3.22 5.98 15.81
N SER A 56 -4.38 6.62 15.78
CA SER A 56 -4.89 7.29 14.59
C SER A 56 -4.27 8.68 14.36
N ARG A 57 -3.49 9.19 15.33
CA ARG A 57 -2.84 10.51 15.21
C ARG A 57 -1.71 10.43 14.18
N SER A 58 -1.89 11.13 13.08
CA SER A 58 -0.87 11.27 12.03
C SER A 58 -0.77 12.73 11.59
N PRO A 59 0.44 13.29 11.50
CA PRO A 59 0.63 14.66 11.01
C PRO A 59 0.49 14.76 9.48
N ILE A 60 0.17 13.66 8.79
CA ILE A 60 -0.06 13.65 7.34
C ILE A 60 -1.16 14.63 6.90
N TRP A 61 -2.10 14.96 7.79
CA TRP A 61 -3.20 15.88 7.51
C TRP A 61 -2.79 17.37 7.55
N ASP A 62 -1.64 17.68 8.17
CA ASP A 62 -1.10 19.04 8.21
C ASP A 62 -0.44 19.42 6.87
N ALA A 63 -0.93 20.50 6.26
CA ALA A 63 -0.43 20.98 4.97
C ALA A 63 1.02 21.49 5.04
N GLN A 64 1.42 22.15 6.13
CA GLN A 64 2.78 22.65 6.34
C GLN A 64 3.74 21.48 6.46
N ILE A 65 3.38 20.46 7.24
CA ILE A 65 4.19 19.25 7.40
C ILE A 65 4.33 18.53 6.05
N ARG A 66 3.24 18.37 5.28
CA ARG A 66 3.32 17.78 3.93
C ARG A 66 4.22 18.57 2.99
N HIS A 67 4.25 19.90 3.09
CA HIS A 67 5.11 20.75 2.27
C HIS A 67 6.59 20.58 2.66
N ILE A 68 6.90 20.63 3.96
CA ILE A 68 8.26 20.40 4.49
C ILE A 68 8.77 19.02 4.06
N VAL A 69 7.96 17.98 4.25
CA VAL A 69 8.30 16.61 3.88
C VAL A 69 8.45 16.46 2.36
N SER A 70 7.63 17.15 1.56
CA SER A 70 7.78 17.11 0.10
C SER A 70 9.10 17.72 -0.36
N ASN A 71 9.56 18.79 0.30
CA ASN A 71 10.81 19.48 -0.05
C ASN A 71 12.06 18.73 0.39
N SER A 72 11.95 17.88 1.41
CA SER A 72 13.05 16.99 1.82
C SER A 72 13.18 15.75 0.94
N CYS A 73 12.36 15.57 -0.09
CA CYS A 73 12.42 14.42 -0.99
C CYS A 73 13.64 14.51 -1.91
N VAL A 74 14.56 13.58 -1.71
CA VAL A 74 15.81 13.45 -2.46
C VAL A 74 15.65 12.49 -3.66
N SER A 75 16.37 12.75 -4.75
CA SER A 75 16.31 11.92 -5.97
C SER A 75 16.95 10.54 -5.75
N THR A 76 16.53 9.53 -6.50
CA THR A 76 17.09 8.17 -6.33
C THR A 76 18.60 8.14 -6.62
N ASN A 77 19.07 8.81 -7.68
CA ASN A 77 20.48 8.92 -8.02
C ASN A 77 21.33 9.53 -6.89
N THR A 78 20.81 10.52 -6.18
CA THR A 78 21.54 11.11 -5.05
C THR A 78 21.61 10.15 -3.88
N ILE A 79 20.56 9.36 -3.62
CA ILE A 79 20.59 8.30 -2.60
C ILE A 79 21.56 7.20 -2.97
N ASP A 80 21.59 6.74 -4.23
CA ASP A 80 22.54 5.70 -4.66
C ASP A 80 23.98 6.17 -4.44
N LYS A 81 24.29 7.42 -4.82
CA LYS A 81 25.59 8.04 -4.53
C LYS A 81 25.89 8.14 -3.03
N PHE A 82 24.88 8.46 -2.20
CA PHE A 82 25.04 8.49 -0.75
C PHE A 82 25.29 7.09 -0.19
N MET A 83 24.62 6.06 -0.70
CA MET A 83 24.80 4.67 -0.29
C MET A 83 26.18 4.16 -0.71
N ASP A 84 26.62 4.46 -1.93
CA ASP A 84 27.96 4.12 -2.42
C ASP A 84 29.06 4.78 -1.56
N ALA A 85 28.88 6.07 -1.22
CA ALA A 85 29.81 6.80 -0.36
C ALA A 85 29.76 6.33 1.11
N ALA A 86 28.58 6.01 1.65
CA ALA A 86 28.41 5.54 3.02
C ALA A 86 28.90 4.10 3.21
N SER A 87 28.83 3.25 2.17
CA SER A 87 29.40 1.90 2.17
C SER A 87 30.93 1.92 2.40
N ILE A 88 31.57 3.05 2.10
CA ILE A 88 33.02 3.29 2.30
C ILE A 88 33.30 3.91 3.69
N SER A 89 32.30 4.45 4.39
CA SER A 89 32.46 5.26 5.61
C SER A 89 31.34 5.04 6.63
N ASP A 90 31.61 4.14 7.59
CA ASP A 90 31.05 4.03 8.95
C ASP A 90 29.58 3.56 9.15
N PRO A 91 29.31 2.64 10.13
CA PRO A 91 27.99 2.09 10.42
C PRO A 91 27.07 3.02 11.26
N HIS A 92 27.49 4.27 11.48
CA HIS A 92 26.73 5.29 12.21
C HIS A 92 26.15 6.35 11.27
N PHE A 93 25.47 5.91 10.22
CA PHE A 93 24.65 6.76 9.36
C PHE A 93 23.75 7.65 10.23
N ASN A 94 23.89 8.98 10.07
CA ASN A 94 23.18 9.95 10.89
C ASN A 94 21.66 9.85 10.61
N LYS A 95 20.96 9.09 11.45
CA LYS A 95 19.51 8.84 11.35
C LYS A 95 18.69 10.13 11.42
N ASP A 96 19.25 11.22 11.96
CA ASP A 96 18.57 12.50 12.03
C ASP A 96 18.64 13.31 10.72
N ALA A 97 19.58 13.00 9.84
CA ALA A 97 19.62 13.58 8.49
C ALA A 97 18.60 12.93 7.53
N VAL A 98 18.01 11.80 7.92
CA VAL A 98 17.06 11.05 7.09
C VAL A 98 15.69 11.70 7.15
N ALA A 99 15.05 11.85 5.99
CA ALA A 99 13.69 12.37 5.91
C ALA A 99 12.72 11.53 6.77
N LYS A 100 12.02 12.20 7.68
CA LYS A 100 10.95 11.63 8.52
C LYS A 100 9.61 11.89 7.83
N ILE A 101 8.98 10.83 7.36
CA ILE A 101 7.81 10.87 6.47
C ILE A 101 6.60 10.34 7.22
N PRO A 102 5.54 11.13 7.43
CA PRO A 102 4.33 10.64 8.02
C PRO A 102 3.50 9.87 7.00
N ILE A 103 3.03 8.69 7.41
CA ILE A 103 2.17 7.80 6.63
C ILE A 103 0.96 7.39 7.46
N LEU A 104 -0.07 6.90 6.78
CA LEU A 104 -1.24 6.30 7.42
C LEU A 104 -1.46 4.90 6.86
N LEU A 105 -1.63 3.93 7.74
CA LEU A 105 -2.06 2.59 7.38
C LEU A 105 -3.52 2.42 7.80
N ILE A 106 -4.36 1.96 6.88
CA ILE A 106 -5.76 1.68 7.13
C ILE A 106 -6.01 0.22 6.79
N GLN A 107 -6.37 -0.58 7.80
CA GLN A 107 -6.83 -1.93 7.56
C GLN A 107 -8.32 -1.89 7.22
N LYS A 108 -8.65 -2.31 6.01
CA LYS A 108 -10.05 -2.46 5.60
C LYS A 108 -10.57 -3.84 5.99
N PRO A 109 -11.74 -3.90 6.64
CA PRO A 109 -12.37 -5.16 6.99
C PRO A 109 -12.81 -5.91 5.75
N THR A 110 -12.96 -7.21 5.93
CA THR A 110 -13.57 -8.09 4.96
C THR A 110 -14.99 -8.42 5.43
N GLU A 111 -15.99 -8.22 4.57
CA GLU A 111 -17.37 -8.62 4.84
C GLU A 111 -17.58 -10.14 4.73
N ALA A 112 -16.65 -10.86 4.08
CA ALA A 112 -16.70 -12.30 3.93
C ALA A 112 -16.19 -13.02 5.19
N SER A 113 -17.05 -13.85 5.78
CA SER A 113 -16.76 -14.74 6.92
C SER A 113 -15.64 -15.77 6.68
N LEU A 114 -15.13 -15.86 5.44
CA LEU A 114 -14.10 -16.81 5.02
C LEU A 114 -12.67 -16.33 5.30
N GLY A 115 -12.46 -15.11 5.82
CA GLY A 115 -11.10 -14.57 6.05
C GLY A 115 -10.30 -14.35 4.76
N LEU A 116 -10.97 -14.41 3.61
CA LEU A 116 -10.41 -14.14 2.29
C LEU A 116 -10.59 -12.65 2.06
N ASN A 117 -9.48 -11.91 1.86
CA ASN A 117 -9.41 -10.48 1.47
C ASN A 117 -9.19 -9.44 2.58
N TYR A 118 -8.18 -9.65 3.43
CA TYR A 118 -7.61 -8.55 4.21
C TYR A 118 -6.88 -7.57 3.30
N ARG A 119 -7.21 -6.29 3.41
CA ARG A 119 -6.59 -5.22 2.62
C ARG A 119 -6.03 -4.16 3.55
N ILE A 120 -4.80 -3.73 3.28
CA ILE A 120 -4.17 -2.60 3.93
C ILE A 120 -4.00 -1.50 2.89
N ASP A 121 -4.61 -0.36 3.13
CA ASP A 121 -4.39 0.84 2.34
C ASP A 121 -3.29 1.67 3.00
N ILE A 122 -2.34 2.11 2.18
CA ILE A 122 -1.20 2.95 2.61
C ILE A 122 -1.40 4.35 2.03
N ILE A 123 -1.53 5.34 2.89
CA ILE A 123 -1.60 6.76 2.50
C ILE A 123 -0.23 7.40 2.76
N ILE A 124 0.31 7.99 1.70
CA ILE A 124 1.64 8.60 1.65
C ILE A 124 1.58 9.98 1.01
N PRO A 125 2.47 10.93 1.36
CA PRO A 125 2.59 12.19 0.64
C PRO A 125 2.98 11.97 -0.82
N SER A 126 2.37 12.72 -1.74
CA SER A 126 2.43 12.48 -3.19
C SER A 126 3.86 12.42 -3.75
N ARG A 127 4.76 13.31 -3.31
CA ARG A 127 6.15 13.36 -3.79
C ARG A 127 6.98 12.14 -3.38
N TRP A 128 6.58 11.46 -2.32
CA TRP A 128 7.23 10.25 -1.82
C TRP A 128 6.67 8.97 -2.46
N ALA A 129 5.61 9.05 -3.26
CA ALA A 129 4.93 7.89 -3.82
C ALA A 129 5.87 6.93 -4.56
N MET A 130 6.77 7.46 -5.41
CA MET A 130 7.71 6.63 -6.17
C MET A 130 8.78 5.99 -5.30
N ALA A 131 9.25 6.68 -4.25
CA ALA A 131 10.23 6.11 -3.32
C ALA A 131 9.67 4.88 -2.59
N PHE A 132 8.43 5.00 -2.09
CA PHE A 132 7.72 3.88 -1.49
C PHE A 132 7.40 2.78 -2.50
N TRP A 133 6.96 3.16 -3.70
CA TRP A 133 6.65 2.19 -4.75
C TRP A 133 7.86 1.32 -5.09
N ILE A 134 9.02 1.92 -5.32
CA ILE A 134 10.28 1.21 -5.58
C ILE A 134 10.61 0.28 -4.41
N ALA A 135 10.48 0.76 -3.16
CA ALA A 135 10.78 -0.07 -2.00
C ALA A 135 9.86 -1.30 -1.89
N LEU A 136 8.55 -1.12 -2.14
CA LEU A 136 7.57 -2.19 -2.07
C LEU A 136 7.78 -3.24 -3.16
N ILE A 137 8.03 -2.84 -4.41
CA ILE A 137 8.22 -3.79 -5.52
C ILE A 137 9.56 -4.53 -5.47
N THR A 138 10.58 -3.94 -4.82
CA THR A 138 11.87 -4.62 -4.62
C THR A 138 11.71 -5.79 -3.64
N GLN A 139 10.87 -5.64 -2.62
CA GLN A 139 10.62 -6.67 -1.61
C GLN A 139 9.49 -7.63 -2.01
N SER A 140 8.49 -7.17 -2.77
CA SER A 140 7.31 -7.95 -3.14
C SER A 140 7.35 -8.36 -4.61
N PRO A 141 7.26 -9.66 -4.94
CA PRO A 141 7.39 -10.13 -6.32
C PRO A 141 6.13 -9.90 -7.19
N LEU A 142 4.98 -9.58 -6.61
CA LEU A 142 3.69 -9.56 -7.31
C LEU A 142 3.01 -8.19 -7.21
N VAL A 143 2.68 -7.62 -8.37
CA VAL A 143 1.91 -6.38 -8.50
C VAL A 143 0.66 -6.64 -9.33
N GLY A 144 -0.50 -6.31 -8.76
CA GLY A 144 -1.79 -6.40 -9.44
C GLY A 144 -2.21 -5.07 -10.06
N GLY A 145 -2.77 -5.13 -11.28
CA GLY A 145 -3.43 -3.99 -11.92
C GLY A 145 -4.95 -4.05 -11.78
N LEU A 146 -5.66 -3.20 -12.55
CA LEU A 146 -7.12 -3.08 -12.52
C LEU A 146 -7.87 -4.42 -12.72
N ARG A 147 -7.32 -5.31 -13.56
CA ARG A 147 -7.89 -6.65 -13.77
C ARG A 147 -7.84 -7.48 -12.50
N GLN A 148 -6.71 -7.48 -11.79
CA GLN A 148 -6.55 -8.25 -10.56
C GLN A 148 -7.44 -7.69 -9.45
N THR A 149 -7.54 -6.36 -9.33
CA THR A 149 -8.47 -5.71 -8.40
C THR A 149 -9.90 -6.20 -8.62
N LYS A 150 -10.36 -6.27 -9.88
CA LYS A 150 -11.72 -6.77 -10.20
C LYS A 150 -11.91 -8.24 -9.84
N LEU A 151 -10.90 -9.08 -10.07
CA LEU A 151 -10.96 -10.50 -9.73
C LEU A 151 -11.02 -10.71 -8.21
N ILE A 152 -10.17 -10.01 -7.44
CA ILE A 152 -10.17 -10.06 -5.98
C ILE A 152 -11.54 -9.64 -5.43
N ILE A 153 -12.11 -8.57 -5.96
CA ILE A 153 -13.45 -8.12 -5.55
C ILE A 153 -14.51 -9.18 -5.89
N PHE A 154 -14.45 -9.75 -7.10
CA PHE A 154 -15.38 -10.78 -7.52
C PHE A 154 -15.30 -12.04 -6.63
N GLU A 155 -14.09 -12.51 -6.33
CA GLU A 155 -13.83 -13.66 -5.46
C GLU A 155 -14.23 -13.39 -4.00
N SER A 156 -14.15 -12.12 -3.57
CA SER A 156 -14.56 -11.70 -2.22
C SER A 156 -16.06 -11.75 -1.97
N LEU A 157 -16.88 -11.96 -3.02
CA LEU A 157 -18.34 -11.82 -2.99
C LEU A 157 -18.81 -10.46 -2.44
N GLY A 158 -17.92 -9.46 -2.41
CA GLY A 158 -18.21 -8.14 -1.90
C GLY A 158 -19.27 -7.45 -2.75
N THR A 159 -20.41 -7.14 -2.14
CA THR A 159 -21.55 -6.47 -2.79
C THR A 159 -21.31 -4.98 -3.02
N TYR A 160 -20.38 -4.36 -2.28
CA TYR A 160 -20.08 -2.94 -2.37
C TYR A 160 -18.57 -2.70 -2.32
N VAL A 161 -17.98 -2.39 -3.46
CA VAL A 161 -16.61 -1.87 -3.53
C VAL A 161 -16.63 -0.61 -4.38
N PRO A 162 -16.09 0.52 -3.90
CA PRO A 162 -16.11 1.79 -4.65
C PRO A 162 -15.45 1.70 -6.05
N ASP A 163 -14.61 0.69 -6.27
CA ASP A 163 -13.93 0.44 -7.54
C ASP A 163 -14.82 -0.25 -8.60
N ILE A 164 -15.98 -0.81 -8.19
CA ILE A 164 -17.00 -1.36 -9.08
C ILE A 164 -18.27 -0.52 -8.89
N ASN A 165 -18.58 0.29 -9.91
CA ASN A 165 -19.81 1.07 -9.91
C ASN A 165 -21.00 0.12 -9.83
N ASP A 166 -21.89 0.36 -8.86
CA ASP A 166 -23.16 -0.34 -8.74
C ASP A 166 -24.01 -0.12 -10.02
N PRO A 167 -24.72 -1.16 -10.52
CA PRO A 167 -25.50 -1.09 -11.75
C PRO A 167 -26.47 0.10 -11.82
N ASP A 168 -26.99 0.55 -10.68
CA ASP A 168 -27.98 1.62 -10.60
C ASP A 168 -27.35 3.01 -10.61
N THR A 169 -26.02 3.10 -10.62
CA THR A 169 -25.31 4.39 -10.61
C THR A 169 -25.18 5.01 -12.01
N PRO A 170 -25.24 6.35 -12.12
CA PRO A 170 -24.95 7.04 -13.38
C PRO A 170 -23.55 6.74 -13.92
N ALA A 171 -22.57 6.49 -13.04
CA ALA A 171 -21.23 6.12 -13.42
C ALA A 171 -21.19 4.76 -14.13
N TYR A 172 -21.93 3.77 -13.61
CA TYR A 172 -22.08 2.47 -14.25
C TYR A 172 -22.74 2.59 -15.62
N MET A 173 -23.88 3.28 -15.72
CA MET A 173 -24.59 3.44 -17.00
C MET A 173 -23.70 4.02 -18.11
N ARG A 174 -22.88 5.03 -17.77
CA ARG A 174 -21.89 5.60 -18.70
C ARG A 174 -20.84 4.57 -19.11
N GLY A 175 -20.29 3.83 -18.16
CA GLY A 175 -19.31 2.77 -18.41
C GLY A 175 -19.88 1.63 -19.27
N ALA A 176 -21.09 1.17 -18.96
CA ALA A 176 -21.81 0.14 -19.70
C ALA A 176 -22.11 0.58 -21.13
N SER A 177 -22.56 1.82 -21.33
CA SER A 177 -22.79 2.39 -22.67
C SER A 177 -21.51 2.45 -23.50
N LYS A 178 -20.38 2.86 -22.91
CA LYS A 178 -19.07 2.83 -23.57
C LYS A 178 -18.66 1.41 -23.93
N ARG A 179 -18.82 0.45 -23.01
CA ARG A 179 -18.51 -0.97 -23.23
C ARG A 179 -19.37 -1.58 -24.33
N LYS A 180 -20.67 -1.27 -24.37
CA LYS A 180 -21.59 -1.70 -25.43
C LYS A 180 -21.07 -1.28 -26.81
N LYS A 181 -20.74 0.01 -26.99
CA LYS A 181 -20.19 0.54 -28.25
C LYS A 181 -18.92 -0.21 -28.69
N ILE A 182 -17.99 -0.44 -27.77
CA ILE A 182 -16.74 -1.17 -28.05
C ILE A 182 -17.04 -2.60 -28.50
N LEU A 183 -17.88 -3.33 -27.77
CA LEU A 183 -18.21 -4.72 -28.08
C LEU A 183 -18.98 -4.86 -29.40
N THR A 184 -19.90 -3.94 -29.67
CA THR A 184 -20.62 -3.88 -30.94
C THR A 184 -19.67 -3.69 -32.13
N ASN A 185 -18.69 -2.79 -32.01
CA ASN A 185 -17.66 -2.62 -33.05
C ASN A 185 -16.83 -3.90 -33.25
N ILE A 186 -16.43 -4.55 -32.15
CA ILE A 186 -15.67 -5.81 -32.21
C ILE A 186 -16.51 -6.92 -32.86
N SER A 187 -17.82 -7.00 -32.59
CA SER A 187 -18.69 -8.00 -33.21
C SER A 187 -18.85 -7.78 -34.70
N PHE A 188 -18.97 -6.53 -35.15
CA PHE A 188 -19.09 -6.20 -36.57
C PHE A 188 -17.79 -6.38 -37.34
N ALA A 189 -16.64 -6.28 -36.67
CA ALA A 189 -15.33 -6.51 -37.29
C ALA A 189 -15.01 -7.99 -37.51
N LYS A 190 -15.73 -8.92 -36.87
CA LYS A 190 -15.51 -10.36 -37.05
C LYS A 190 -16.24 -10.85 -38.31
N PRO A 191 -15.58 -11.67 -39.17
CA PRO A 191 -16.25 -12.28 -40.31
C PRO A 191 -17.35 -13.22 -39.82
N LYS A 192 -18.46 -13.27 -40.58
CA LYS A 192 -19.52 -14.24 -40.31
C LYS A 192 -18.99 -15.63 -40.67
N SER A 193 -19.03 -16.56 -39.71
CA SER A 193 -18.77 -17.99 -39.91
C SER A 193 -19.81 -18.63 -40.81
#